data_AF-A0A078SBQ2-F1
#
_entry.id   AF-A0A078SBQ2-F1
#
_cell.length_a   1.000
_cell.length_b   1.000
_cell.length_c   1.000
_cell.angle_alpha   90.00
_cell.angle_beta   90.00
_cell.angle_gamma   90.00
#
_symmetry.space_group_name_H-M   'P 1'
#
loop_
_entity.id
_entity.type
_entity.pdbx_description
1 polymer ?
#
loop_
_entity_poly.entity_id
_entity_poly.type
_entity_poly.pdbx_seq_one_letter_code
_entity_poly.pdbx_strand_id
1 'polypeptide(L)'
;MSQNKTLGNILDAVYRMAVRKRKANQERPEGEKYAELQRVRLGSRLPAYLPMRINDGLVEILREFKEKASTIGIHQFIIQTHFQTPLEVTPEAAEGIRKLLAAGWLIDNQLVYNVAASRRGHTTRLRQVLNQLGVVCYYTFSVKGFEENNAVFTPNSRSVQEQREEKRFGKLTKEDAHNLSVLLGTVHDPAACIRRFLKTHHLPFLATDRNVLNLPAIGKSMTFNMVGITPEGKRILRFDHDSTRRHSPIIDRLGQIYIVENKSIASYLRQLQAMGEDAEEYATIWNYTEGKTESRFSLYEYPDFPFQITDRMSNQDIAG
;
A
#
# COMPACT_ATOMS: atom_id res chain seq x y z
N MET A 1 6.00 14.52 20.46
CA MET A 1 6.01 13.13 19.93
C MET A 1 5.10 12.27 20.78
N SER A 2 4.30 11.38 20.19
CA SER A 2 3.41 10.49 20.96
C SER A 2 4.21 9.54 21.86
N GLN A 3 3.90 9.54 23.15
CA GLN A 3 4.56 8.70 24.15
C GLN A 3 4.07 7.25 24.04
N ASN A 4 4.92 6.28 24.43
CA ASN A 4 4.55 4.85 24.46
C ASN A 4 3.23 4.62 25.21
N LYS A 5 3.05 5.29 26.36
CA LYS A 5 1.82 5.24 27.17
C LYS A 5 0.57 5.62 26.37
N THR A 6 0.65 6.64 25.52
CA THR A 6 -0.49 7.08 24.70
C THR A 6 -0.91 6.01 23.71
N LEU A 7 0.05 5.39 23.02
CA LEU A 7 -0.24 4.30 22.09
C LEU A 7 -0.85 3.08 22.82
N GLY A 8 -0.28 2.70 23.98
CA GLY A 8 -0.82 1.64 24.82
C GLY A 8 -2.30 1.87 25.17
N ASN A 9 -2.63 3.07 25.64
CA ASN A 9 -4.01 3.43 25.97
C ASN A 9 -4.97 3.32 24.77
N ILE A 10 -4.53 3.72 23.57
CA ILE A 10 -5.32 3.62 22.34
C ILE A 10 -5.56 2.14 21.99
N LEU A 11 -4.50 1.33 22.01
CA LEU A 11 -4.58 -0.10 21.73
C LEU A 11 -5.49 -0.82 22.73
N ASP A 12 -5.43 -0.46 24.02
CA ASP A 12 -6.34 -1.00 25.04
C ASP A 12 -7.80 -0.60 24.83
N ALA A 13 -8.04 0.63 24.37
CA ALA A 13 -9.39 1.07 24.01
C ALA A 13 -9.92 0.29 22.80
N VAL A 14 -9.08 0.07 21.78
CA VAL A 14 -9.43 -0.74 20.60
C VAL A 14 -9.72 -2.19 20.99
N TYR A 15 -8.89 -2.79 21.84
CA TYR A 15 -9.11 -4.14 22.37
C TYR A 15 -10.45 -4.25 23.11
N ARG A 16 -10.71 -3.36 24.08
CA ARG A 16 -11.98 -3.34 24.83
C ARG A 16 -13.19 -3.15 23.93
N MET A 17 -13.08 -2.28 22.92
CA MET A 17 -14.12 -2.11 21.91
C MET A 17 -14.37 -3.40 21.13
N ALA A 18 -13.32 -4.09 20.67
CA ALA A 18 -13.43 -5.33 19.92
C ALA A 18 -14.09 -6.44 20.75
N VAL A 19 -13.70 -6.61 22.02
CA VAL A 19 -14.34 -7.55 22.97
C VAL A 19 -15.83 -7.27 23.09
N ARG A 20 -16.21 -6.00 23.34
CA ARG A 20 -17.62 -5.61 23.50
C ARG A 20 -18.43 -5.90 22.23
N LYS A 21 -17.89 -5.56 21.05
CA LYS A 21 -18.56 -5.79 19.77
C LYS A 21 -18.77 -7.28 19.49
N ARG A 22 -17.76 -8.10 19.79
CA ARG A 22 -17.85 -9.56 19.64
C ARG A 22 -18.88 -10.17 20.60
N LYS A 23 -18.88 -9.77 21.86
CA LYS A 23 -19.92 -10.19 22.83
C LYS A 23 -21.32 -9.83 22.33
N ALA A 24 -21.51 -8.59 21.87
CA ALA A 24 -22.79 -8.17 21.32
C ALA A 24 -23.19 -8.95 20.06
N ASN A 25 -22.23 -9.48 19.27
CA ASN A 25 -22.53 -10.32 18.11
C ASN A 25 -22.94 -11.75 18.50
N GLN A 26 -22.50 -12.26 19.65
CA GLN A 26 -22.93 -13.58 20.13
C GLN A 26 -24.42 -13.62 20.43
N GLU A 27 -24.97 -12.48 20.87
CA GLU A 27 -26.40 -12.32 21.17
C GLU A 27 -27.26 -12.11 19.91
N ARG A 28 -26.65 -11.87 18.74
CA ARG A 28 -27.39 -11.69 17.48
C ARG A 28 -27.65 -13.03 16.77
N PRO A 29 -28.84 -13.23 16.16
CA PRO A 29 -29.09 -14.35 15.27
C PRO A 29 -28.14 -14.41 14.08
N GLU A 30 -28.04 -15.59 13.46
CA GLU A 30 -27.31 -15.81 12.21
C GLU A 30 -27.90 -14.93 11.09
N GLY A 31 -27.05 -14.30 10.27
CA GLY A 31 -27.50 -13.34 9.24
C GLY A 31 -27.78 -11.92 9.77
N GLU A 32 -27.80 -11.72 11.09
CA GLU A 32 -27.92 -10.39 11.71
C GLU A 32 -26.61 -9.91 12.35
N LYS A 33 -25.60 -10.78 12.45
CA LYS A 33 -24.29 -10.45 13.04
C LYS A 33 -23.58 -9.36 12.23
N TYR A 34 -22.88 -8.47 12.91
CA TYR A 34 -22.03 -7.48 12.25
C TYR A 34 -20.65 -8.05 11.94
N ALA A 35 -19.98 -7.51 10.91
CA ALA A 35 -18.59 -7.84 10.63
C ALA A 35 -17.68 -7.49 11.82
N GLU A 36 -16.88 -8.47 12.26
CA GLU A 36 -15.96 -8.31 13.39
C GLU A 36 -14.61 -7.71 12.95
N LEU A 37 -13.88 -7.12 13.90
CA LEU A 37 -12.54 -6.59 13.62
C LEU A 37 -11.56 -7.74 13.40
N GLN A 38 -11.01 -7.85 12.20
CA GLN A 38 -10.03 -8.90 11.84
C GLN A 38 -8.60 -8.38 11.69
N ARG A 39 -8.42 -7.06 11.52
CA ARG A 39 -7.13 -6.44 11.22
C ARG A 39 -6.93 -5.15 11.99
N VAL A 40 -5.72 -4.96 12.50
CA VAL A 40 -5.24 -3.69 13.04
C VAL A 40 -4.04 -3.23 12.22
N ARG A 41 -4.07 -1.96 11.81
CA ARG A 41 -2.96 -1.34 11.06
C ARG A 41 -2.53 -0.04 11.71
N LEU A 42 -1.23 0.18 11.81
CA LEU A 42 -0.64 1.42 12.29
C LEU A 42 0.19 2.06 11.18
N GLY A 43 -0.20 3.25 10.73
CA GLY A 43 0.59 4.03 9.78
C GLY A 43 1.68 4.82 10.49
N SER A 44 2.94 4.63 10.11
CA SER A 44 4.07 5.32 10.73
C SER A 44 5.29 5.39 9.82
N ARG A 45 5.84 6.59 9.63
CA ARG A 45 7.14 6.78 8.96
C ARG A 45 8.33 6.62 9.92
N LEU A 46 8.11 6.28 11.19
CA LEU A 46 9.21 6.09 12.15
C LEU A 46 10.32 5.15 11.66
N PRO A 47 10.03 4.00 11.00
CA PRO A 47 11.10 3.13 10.50
C PRO A 47 12.08 3.81 9.54
N ALA A 48 11.61 4.79 8.74
CA ALA A 48 12.43 5.51 7.77
C ALA A 48 13.01 6.82 8.31
N TYR A 49 12.27 7.52 9.19
CA TYR A 49 12.60 8.87 9.61
C TYR A 49 13.30 8.95 10.98
N LEU A 50 12.84 8.14 11.94
CA LEU A 50 13.37 8.13 13.30
C LEU A 50 13.35 6.70 13.87
N PRO A 51 14.18 5.79 13.31
CA PRO A 51 14.13 4.38 13.67
C PRO A 51 14.47 4.12 15.14
N MET A 52 15.29 4.99 15.76
CA MET A 52 15.62 4.92 17.20
C MET A 52 14.39 5.02 18.12
N ARG A 53 13.25 5.54 17.63
CA ARG A 53 11.99 5.56 18.39
C ARG A 53 11.40 4.16 18.59
N ILE A 54 11.84 3.19 17.79
CA ILE A 54 11.49 1.77 17.88
C ILE A 54 12.37 1.13 18.96
N ASN A 55 12.11 1.52 20.21
CA ASN A 55 12.77 0.98 21.39
C ASN A 55 11.99 -0.21 21.96
N ASP A 56 12.60 -0.90 22.92
CA ASP A 56 12.07 -2.16 23.46
C ASP A 56 10.71 -1.94 24.14
N GLY A 57 10.50 -0.80 24.79
CA GLY A 57 9.19 -0.47 25.37
C GLY A 57 8.07 -0.27 24.33
N LEU A 58 8.37 0.23 23.13
CA LEU A 58 7.38 0.28 22.04
C LEU A 58 7.08 -1.13 21.52
N VAL A 59 8.13 -1.93 21.33
CA VAL A 59 8.04 -3.31 20.84
C VAL A 59 7.20 -4.17 21.79
N GLU A 60 7.38 -4.01 23.11
CA GLU A 60 6.60 -4.75 24.10
C GLU A 60 5.11 -4.43 24.03
N ILE A 61 4.76 -3.14 23.96
CA ILE A 61 3.35 -2.71 23.82
C ILE A 61 2.69 -3.34 22.58
N LEU A 62 3.43 -3.39 21.47
CA LEU A 62 2.94 -3.98 20.22
C LEU A 62 2.78 -5.51 20.36
N ARG A 63 3.73 -6.18 21.02
CA ARG A 63 3.69 -7.63 21.26
C ARG A 63 2.51 -8.00 22.16
N GLU A 64 2.41 -7.39 23.34
CA GLU A 64 1.32 -7.63 24.30
C GLU A 64 -0.05 -7.40 23.67
N PHE A 65 -0.20 -6.31 22.88
CA PHE A 65 -1.43 -6.05 22.17
C PHE A 65 -1.74 -7.13 21.14
N LYS A 66 -0.77 -7.54 20.34
CA LYS A 66 -0.96 -8.60 19.35
C LYS A 66 -1.41 -9.89 20.03
N GLU A 67 -0.74 -10.30 21.10
CA GLU A 67 -1.05 -11.53 21.83
C GLU A 67 -2.49 -11.55 22.34
N LYS A 68 -2.92 -10.51 23.08
CA LYS A 68 -4.28 -10.45 23.60
C LYS A 68 -5.33 -10.25 22.50
N ALA A 69 -5.03 -9.46 21.47
CA ALA A 69 -5.95 -9.23 20.37
C ALA A 69 -6.17 -10.49 19.51
N SER A 70 -5.14 -11.33 19.37
CA SER A 70 -5.25 -12.60 18.66
C SER A 70 -6.24 -13.57 19.32
N THR A 71 -6.32 -13.61 20.66
CA THR A 71 -7.27 -14.50 21.35
C THR A 71 -8.73 -14.10 21.11
N ILE A 72 -8.98 -12.85 20.72
CA ILE A 72 -10.31 -12.33 20.43
C ILE A 72 -10.63 -12.23 18.93
N GLY A 73 -9.86 -12.92 18.08
CA GLY A 73 -10.19 -13.08 16.64
C GLY A 73 -9.64 -11.99 15.72
N ILE A 74 -8.70 -11.17 16.20
CA ILE A 74 -7.92 -10.28 15.31
C ILE A 74 -6.74 -11.08 14.76
N HIS A 75 -6.70 -11.25 13.45
CA HIS A 75 -5.73 -12.14 12.79
C HIS A 75 -4.56 -11.41 12.14
N GLN A 76 -4.72 -10.13 11.79
CA GLN A 76 -3.72 -9.39 11.02
C GLN A 76 -3.27 -8.11 11.72
N PHE A 77 -1.96 -7.97 11.89
CA PHE A 77 -1.31 -6.84 12.56
C PHE A 77 -0.25 -6.29 11.61
N ILE A 78 -0.45 -5.06 11.13
CA ILE A 78 0.41 -4.48 10.09
C ILE A 78 0.90 -3.08 10.48
N ILE A 79 2.21 -2.86 10.37
CA ILE A 79 2.80 -1.53 10.37
C ILE A 79 2.93 -1.05 8.92
N GLN A 80 2.28 0.05 8.58
CA GLN A 80 2.38 0.66 7.25
C GLN A 80 3.41 1.78 7.29
N THR A 81 4.54 1.56 6.63
CA THR A 81 5.67 2.52 6.58
C THR A 81 5.76 3.21 5.22
N HIS A 82 6.71 4.15 5.10
CA HIS A 82 6.80 5.08 3.97
C HIS A 82 8.26 5.37 3.58
N PHE A 83 9.01 4.31 3.24
CA PHE A 83 10.30 4.40 2.55
C PHE A 83 10.08 4.80 1.08
N GLN A 84 10.85 5.80 0.65
CA GLN A 84 10.89 6.38 -0.69
C GLN A 84 12.13 5.95 -1.49
N THR A 85 13.23 5.64 -0.79
CA THR A 85 14.51 5.30 -1.42
C THR A 85 15.25 4.24 -0.61
N PRO A 86 16.03 3.33 -1.24
CA PRO A 86 16.93 2.41 -0.55
C PRO A 86 17.91 3.12 0.40
N LEU A 87 18.21 4.41 0.17
CA LEU A 87 19.10 5.19 1.03
C LEU A 87 18.51 5.47 2.42
N GLU A 88 17.17 5.45 2.56
CA GLU A 88 16.52 5.58 3.87
C GLU A 88 16.60 4.28 4.68
N VAL A 89 17.03 3.16 4.08
CA VAL A 89 17.19 1.88 4.77
C VAL A 89 18.58 1.80 5.40
N THR A 90 18.77 2.56 6.48
CA THR A 90 20.00 2.56 7.28
C THR A 90 20.09 1.32 8.18
N PRO A 91 21.25 1.04 8.81
CA PRO A 91 21.35 -0.03 9.80
C PRO A 91 20.35 0.09 10.95
N GLU A 92 20.07 1.31 11.42
CA GLU A 92 19.08 1.57 12.47
C GLU A 92 17.66 1.30 11.98
N ALA A 93 17.35 1.66 10.73
CA ALA A 93 16.07 1.33 10.10
C ALA A 93 15.89 -0.20 9.99
N ALA A 94 16.92 -0.92 9.57
CA ALA A 94 16.91 -2.38 9.49
C ALA A 94 16.68 -3.03 10.86
N GLU A 95 17.33 -2.53 11.91
CA GLU A 95 17.13 -3.00 13.28
C GLU A 95 15.70 -2.70 13.79
N GLY A 96 15.19 -1.50 13.50
CA GLY A 96 13.80 -1.13 13.82
C GLY A 96 12.78 -2.05 13.13
N ILE A 97 12.98 -2.36 11.84
CA ILE A 97 12.17 -3.33 11.10
C ILE A 97 12.24 -4.70 11.78
N ARG A 98 13.44 -5.21 12.08
CA ARG A 98 13.63 -6.51 12.74
C ARG A 98 12.87 -6.60 14.06
N LYS A 99 12.95 -5.55 14.88
CA LYS A 99 12.23 -5.45 16.16
C LYS A 99 10.71 -5.48 16.00
N LEU A 100 10.17 -4.75 15.02
CA LEU A 100 8.72 -4.74 14.74
C LEU A 100 8.24 -6.11 14.23
N LEU A 101 8.98 -6.76 13.33
CA LEU A 101 8.65 -8.10 12.86
C LEU A 101 8.70 -9.12 14.01
N ALA A 102 9.69 -9.02 14.90
CA ALA A 102 9.80 -9.87 16.09
C ALA A 102 8.67 -9.65 17.12
N ALA A 103 7.96 -8.52 17.06
CA ALA A 103 6.73 -8.31 17.84
C ALA A 103 5.51 -9.03 17.21
N GLY A 104 5.68 -9.69 16.07
CA GLY A 104 4.61 -10.37 15.33
C GLY A 104 3.77 -9.44 14.44
N TRP A 105 4.28 -8.24 14.12
CA TRP A 105 3.62 -7.30 13.22
C TRP A 105 4.27 -7.35 11.85
N LEU A 106 3.50 -7.68 10.81
CA LEU A 106 3.96 -7.57 9.42
C LEU A 106 4.20 -6.10 9.07
N ILE A 107 5.12 -5.84 8.15
CA ILE A 107 5.41 -4.48 7.71
C ILE A 107 5.11 -4.37 6.23
N ASP A 108 4.28 -3.39 5.88
CA ASP A 108 4.01 -3.02 4.50
C ASP A 108 4.55 -1.62 4.17
N ASN A 109 5.02 -1.41 2.95
CA ASN A 109 5.55 -0.11 2.51
C ASN A 109 4.64 0.56 1.49
N GLN A 110 4.36 1.85 1.72
CA GLN A 110 3.71 2.72 0.76
C GLN A 110 4.75 3.70 0.21
N LEU A 111 4.99 3.67 -1.10
CA LEU A 111 5.87 4.60 -1.80
C LEU A 111 5.03 5.73 -2.42
N VAL A 112 5.57 6.94 -2.49
CA VAL A 112 5.05 8.00 -3.38
C VAL A 112 6.03 8.13 -4.54
N TYR A 113 5.51 7.91 -5.74
CA TYR A 113 6.27 7.85 -6.97
C TYR A 113 6.54 9.26 -7.52
N ASN A 114 7.41 9.99 -6.81
CA ASN A 114 7.87 11.31 -7.19
C ASN A 114 9.03 11.25 -8.22
N VAL A 115 9.46 12.41 -8.72
CA VAL A 115 10.49 12.47 -9.78
C VAL A 115 11.77 11.74 -9.37
N ALA A 116 12.23 11.90 -8.13
CA ALA A 116 13.43 11.23 -7.63
C ALA A 116 13.26 9.71 -7.56
N ALA A 117 12.14 9.22 -7.06
CA ALA A 117 11.81 7.79 -6.99
C ALA A 117 11.53 7.16 -8.37
N SER A 118 11.19 8.00 -9.36
CA SER A 118 10.82 7.56 -10.70
C SER A 118 11.98 7.20 -11.62
N ARG A 119 13.22 7.42 -11.18
CA ARG A 119 14.41 7.02 -11.93
C ARG A 119 14.45 5.51 -12.16
N ARG A 120 14.86 5.07 -13.34
CA ARG A 120 14.90 3.64 -13.69
C ARG A 120 15.74 2.87 -12.67
N GLY A 121 15.27 1.69 -12.30
CA GLY A 121 15.88 0.82 -11.31
C GLY A 121 15.71 1.25 -9.85
N HIS A 122 15.34 2.50 -9.57
CA HIS A 122 15.36 3.02 -8.20
C HIS A 122 14.32 2.36 -7.29
N THR A 123 13.08 2.26 -7.77
CA THR A 123 12.00 1.59 -7.04
C THR A 123 12.18 0.07 -7.04
N THR A 124 12.74 -0.50 -8.11
CA THR A 124 13.17 -1.91 -8.14
C THR A 124 14.18 -2.23 -7.04
N ARG A 125 15.21 -1.38 -6.87
CA ARG A 125 16.20 -1.54 -5.81
C ARG A 125 15.58 -1.39 -4.42
N LEU A 126 14.63 -0.46 -4.26
CA LEU A 126 13.89 -0.32 -3.00
C LEU A 126 13.13 -1.62 -2.65
N ARG A 127 12.41 -2.22 -3.61
CA ARG A 127 11.70 -3.50 -3.39
C ARG A 127 12.67 -4.58 -2.95
N GLN A 128 13.80 -4.74 -3.63
CA GLN A 128 14.84 -5.71 -3.27
C GLN A 128 15.28 -5.54 -1.80
N VAL A 129 15.70 -4.34 -1.43
CA VAL A 129 16.22 -4.06 -0.08
C VAL A 129 15.16 -4.31 0.98
N LEU A 130 13.93 -3.81 0.77
CA LEU A 130 12.82 -4.00 1.70
C LEU A 130 12.43 -5.48 1.85
N ASN A 131 12.37 -6.23 0.76
CA ASN A 131 12.03 -7.65 0.80
C ASN A 131 13.08 -8.48 1.55
N GLN A 132 14.37 -8.16 1.43
CA GLN A 132 15.42 -8.84 2.21
C GLN A 132 15.23 -8.69 3.72
N LEU A 133 14.61 -7.57 4.15
CA LEU A 133 14.31 -7.26 5.53
C LEU A 133 12.91 -7.72 5.99
N GLY A 134 12.13 -8.40 5.14
CA GLY A 134 10.80 -8.88 5.51
C GLY A 134 9.67 -7.87 5.28
N VAL A 135 9.94 -6.74 4.62
CA VAL A 135 8.93 -5.72 4.31
C VAL A 135 8.29 -6.02 2.95
N VAL A 136 6.96 -6.00 2.91
CA VAL A 136 6.16 -6.23 1.70
C VAL A 136 5.78 -4.88 1.08
N CYS A 137 6.03 -4.68 -0.21
CA CYS A 137 5.61 -3.44 -0.87
C CYS A 137 4.10 -3.47 -1.14
N TYR A 138 3.38 -2.40 -0.77
CA TYR A 138 1.91 -2.35 -0.81
C TYR A 138 1.33 -1.41 -1.87
N TYR A 139 1.78 -0.16 -1.88
CA TYR A 139 1.36 0.80 -2.90
C TYR A 139 2.54 1.58 -3.43
N THR A 140 2.43 1.93 -4.70
CA THR A 140 3.23 2.96 -5.37
C THR A 140 2.26 4.05 -5.81
N PHE A 141 2.18 5.11 -5.03
CA PHE A 141 1.22 6.20 -5.23
C PHE A 141 1.73 7.21 -6.25
N SER A 142 0.95 7.50 -7.28
CA SER A 142 1.18 8.69 -8.10
C SER A 142 1.01 9.96 -7.25
N VAL A 143 1.84 10.96 -7.52
CA VAL A 143 1.76 12.27 -6.88
C VAL A 143 0.44 12.94 -7.26
N LYS A 144 -0.26 13.54 -6.27
CA LYS A 144 -1.48 14.29 -6.53
C LYS A 144 -1.17 15.55 -7.34
N GLY A 145 -1.99 15.85 -8.33
CA GLY A 145 -1.81 16.96 -9.27
C GLY A 145 -2.07 18.36 -8.71
N PHE A 146 -1.89 18.59 -7.41
CA PHE A 146 -1.92 19.94 -6.83
C PHE A 146 -0.71 20.76 -7.29
N GLU A 147 -0.91 22.06 -7.50
CA GLU A 147 0.11 22.96 -8.07
C GLU A 147 1.42 22.94 -7.25
N GLU A 148 1.31 22.90 -5.92
CA GLU A 148 2.42 22.85 -4.97
C GLU A 148 3.30 21.61 -5.15
N ASN A 149 2.75 20.53 -5.71
CA ASN A 149 3.49 19.30 -5.99
C ASN A 149 4.17 19.30 -7.36
N ASN A 150 4.09 20.39 -8.15
CA ASN A 150 4.60 20.40 -9.52
C ASN A 150 6.08 19.95 -9.59
N ALA A 151 6.93 20.47 -8.71
CA ALA A 151 8.35 20.14 -8.68
C ALA A 151 8.62 18.63 -8.50
N VAL A 152 7.78 17.93 -7.75
CA VAL A 152 7.93 16.50 -7.44
C VAL A 152 6.99 15.61 -8.25
N PHE A 153 6.14 16.17 -9.10
CA PHE A 153 5.17 15.44 -9.91
C PHE A 153 5.84 14.60 -11.00
N THR A 154 5.44 13.33 -11.05
CA THR A 154 5.79 12.36 -12.09
C THR A 154 4.55 12.02 -12.90
N PRO A 155 4.59 12.09 -14.25
CA PRO A 155 3.46 11.70 -15.10
C PRO A 155 3.01 10.26 -14.84
N ASN A 156 1.70 9.99 -14.93
CA ASN A 156 1.16 8.65 -14.72
C ASN A 156 1.67 7.65 -15.76
N SER A 157 1.99 8.11 -16.96
CA SER A 157 2.66 7.30 -17.99
C SER A 157 3.99 6.73 -17.53
N ARG A 158 4.76 7.46 -16.71
CA ARG A 158 6.01 6.94 -16.12
C ARG A 158 5.73 5.84 -15.09
N SER A 159 4.68 6.00 -14.28
CA SER A 159 4.24 4.94 -13.35
C SER A 159 3.83 3.68 -14.11
N VAL A 160 3.13 3.82 -15.24
CA VAL A 160 2.77 2.68 -16.12
C VAL A 160 4.00 2.09 -16.81
N GLN A 161 4.96 2.93 -17.24
CA GLN A 161 6.23 2.49 -17.81
C GLN A 161 7.02 1.64 -16.80
N GLU A 162 7.20 2.11 -15.57
CA GLU A 162 7.86 1.35 -14.50
C GLU A 162 7.17 0.01 -14.26
N GLN A 163 5.84 0.02 -14.20
CA GLN A 163 5.04 -1.18 -14.01
C GLN A 163 5.26 -2.22 -15.13
N ARG A 164 5.30 -1.76 -16.38
CA ARG A 164 5.36 -2.61 -17.58
C ARG A 164 6.78 -3.01 -17.96
N GLU A 165 7.79 -2.23 -17.60
CA GLU A 165 9.18 -2.46 -18.02
C GLU A 165 10.06 -3.01 -16.89
N GLU A 166 9.84 -2.60 -15.63
CA GLU A 166 10.75 -2.91 -14.52
C GLU A 166 10.08 -3.84 -13.51
N LYS A 167 8.91 -3.44 -13.00
CA LYS A 167 8.15 -4.21 -12.02
C LYS A 167 7.76 -5.61 -12.52
N ARG A 168 7.62 -5.78 -13.84
CA ARG A 168 7.27 -7.06 -14.48
C ARG A 168 8.15 -8.23 -14.03
N PHE A 169 9.42 -7.98 -13.68
CA PHE A 169 10.37 -9.02 -13.28
C PHE A 169 10.09 -9.61 -11.89
N GLY A 170 9.32 -8.92 -11.04
CA GLY A 170 8.93 -9.41 -9.72
C GLY A 170 7.48 -9.87 -9.64
N LYS A 171 6.75 -9.95 -10.76
CA LYS A 171 5.33 -10.30 -10.77
C LYS A 171 5.12 -11.76 -10.35
N LEU A 172 4.16 -11.95 -9.47
CA LEU A 172 3.75 -13.26 -8.98
C LEU A 172 2.59 -13.80 -9.83
N THR A 173 2.52 -15.12 -9.98
CA THR A 173 1.28 -15.77 -10.40
C THR A 173 0.22 -15.63 -9.30
N LYS A 174 -1.06 -15.85 -9.63
CA LYS A 174 -2.13 -15.80 -8.61
C LYS A 174 -1.92 -16.84 -7.50
N GLU A 175 -1.45 -18.02 -7.87
CA GLU A 175 -1.14 -19.12 -6.96
C GLU A 175 0.03 -18.76 -6.05
N ASP A 176 1.14 -18.29 -6.61
CA ASP A 176 2.31 -17.85 -5.85
C ASP A 176 1.97 -16.72 -4.88
N ALA A 177 1.15 -15.76 -5.31
CA ALA A 177 0.68 -14.70 -4.46
C ALA A 177 -0.15 -15.23 -3.29
N HIS A 178 -1.08 -16.16 -3.54
CA HIS A 178 -1.87 -16.82 -2.50
C HIS A 178 -0.98 -17.59 -1.51
N ASN A 179 -0.08 -18.44 -2.01
CA ASN A 179 0.83 -19.24 -1.21
C ASN A 179 1.72 -18.36 -0.32
N LEU A 180 2.30 -17.30 -0.87
CA LEU A 180 3.11 -16.36 -0.10
C LEU A 180 2.28 -15.66 1.00
N SER A 181 1.05 -15.26 0.69
CA SER A 181 0.15 -14.65 1.68
C SER A 181 -0.15 -15.59 2.85
N VAL A 182 -0.44 -16.86 2.57
CA VAL A 182 -0.69 -17.88 3.61
C VAL A 182 0.54 -18.08 4.49
N LEU A 183 1.73 -18.17 3.88
CA LEU A 183 3.00 -18.30 4.60
C LEU A 183 3.25 -17.08 5.51
N LEU A 184 3.11 -15.86 4.97
CA LEU A 184 3.31 -14.63 5.74
C LEU A 184 2.32 -14.47 6.89
N GLY A 185 1.12 -15.04 6.77
CA GLY A 185 0.11 -15.01 7.84
C GLY A 185 0.42 -15.89 9.05
N THR A 186 1.35 -16.85 8.92
CA THR A 186 1.62 -17.88 9.95
C THR A 186 3.07 -17.95 10.40
N VAL A 187 4.00 -17.38 9.63
CA VAL A 187 5.44 -17.50 9.89
C VAL A 187 5.92 -16.60 11.03
N HIS A 188 6.88 -17.10 11.82
CA HIS A 188 7.54 -16.33 12.87
C HIS A 188 8.60 -15.37 12.33
N ASP A 189 9.30 -15.73 11.24
CA ASP A 189 10.30 -14.89 10.56
C ASP A 189 9.87 -14.56 9.12
N PRO A 190 9.13 -13.46 8.90
CA PRO A 190 8.73 -13.00 7.58
C PRO A 190 9.93 -12.72 6.65
N ALA A 191 11.06 -12.26 7.18
CA ALA A 191 12.23 -11.93 6.38
C ALA A 191 12.86 -13.20 5.79
N ALA A 192 13.08 -14.24 6.60
CA ALA A 192 13.54 -15.53 6.10
C ALA A 192 12.54 -16.17 5.13
N CYS A 193 11.23 -16.05 5.42
CA CYS A 193 10.17 -16.52 4.53
C CYS A 193 10.29 -15.89 3.14
N ILE A 194 10.34 -14.55 3.06
CA ILE A 194 10.45 -13.82 1.79
C ILE A 194 11.75 -14.18 1.06
N ARG A 195 12.90 -14.22 1.75
CA ARG A 195 14.18 -14.60 1.13
C ARG A 195 14.15 -16.00 0.52
N ARG A 196 13.60 -16.97 1.24
CA ARG A 196 13.43 -18.34 0.74
C ARG A 196 12.50 -18.36 -0.47
N PHE A 197 11.38 -17.65 -0.40
CA PHE A 197 10.41 -17.57 -1.49
C PHE A 197 11.06 -16.99 -2.76
N LEU A 198 11.75 -15.86 -2.65
CA LEU A 198 12.48 -15.25 -3.77
C LEU A 198 13.48 -16.22 -4.41
N LYS A 199 14.25 -16.94 -3.59
CA LYS A 199 15.22 -17.93 -4.06
C LYS A 199 14.55 -19.09 -4.80
N THR A 200 13.49 -19.67 -4.22
CA THR A 200 12.77 -20.81 -4.82
C THR A 200 12.14 -20.43 -6.16
N HIS A 201 11.52 -19.24 -6.24
CA HIS A 201 10.82 -18.78 -7.44
C HIS A 201 11.72 -18.00 -8.41
N HIS A 202 13.03 -17.91 -8.13
CA HIS A 202 14.03 -17.21 -8.96
C HIS A 202 13.65 -15.75 -9.25
N LEU A 203 13.03 -15.09 -8.27
CA LEU A 203 12.56 -13.72 -8.37
C LEU A 203 13.61 -12.75 -7.82
N PRO A 204 13.88 -11.63 -8.52
CA PRO A 204 14.80 -10.61 -8.00
C PRO A 204 14.18 -9.83 -6.82
N PHE A 205 12.85 -9.70 -6.79
CA PHE A 205 12.07 -9.02 -5.75
C PHE A 205 10.60 -9.40 -5.88
N LEU A 206 9.78 -9.06 -4.88
CA LEU A 206 8.34 -9.22 -4.87
C LEU A 206 7.67 -7.94 -5.39
N ALA A 207 6.98 -8.01 -6.53
CA ALA A 207 6.19 -6.91 -7.07
C ALA A 207 4.74 -6.94 -6.55
N THR A 208 4.57 -6.94 -5.22
CA THR A 208 3.25 -7.04 -4.57
C THR A 208 2.51 -5.71 -4.46
N ASP A 209 3.20 -4.59 -4.66
CA ASP A 209 2.61 -3.27 -4.59
C ASP A 209 1.66 -3.02 -5.76
N ARG A 210 0.74 -2.06 -5.63
CA ARG A 210 -0.10 -1.60 -6.73
C ARG A 210 0.22 -0.16 -7.08
N ASN A 211 0.36 0.12 -8.37
CA ASN A 211 0.46 1.50 -8.84
C ASN A 211 -0.94 2.10 -8.81
N VAL A 212 -1.15 3.20 -8.07
CA VAL A 212 -2.47 3.83 -7.88
C VAL A 212 -2.37 5.34 -7.73
N LEU A 213 -3.39 6.06 -8.20
CA LEU A 213 -3.65 7.46 -7.87
C LEU A 213 -4.85 7.54 -6.91
N ASN A 214 -4.77 8.40 -5.89
CA ASN A 214 -5.93 8.71 -5.05
C ASN A 214 -6.83 9.70 -5.79
N LEU A 215 -8.04 9.25 -6.15
CA LEU A 215 -9.07 10.02 -6.81
C LEU A 215 -10.13 10.47 -5.79
N PRO A 216 -10.56 11.75 -5.83
CA PRO A 216 -11.69 12.21 -5.04
C PRO A 216 -12.94 11.37 -5.33
N ALA A 217 -13.68 11.00 -4.27
CA ALA A 217 -14.92 10.22 -4.30
C ALA A 217 -14.87 8.77 -4.85
N ILE A 218 -13.98 8.46 -5.79
CA ILE A 218 -13.87 7.14 -6.45
C ILE A 218 -12.86 6.21 -5.76
N GLY A 219 -11.97 6.76 -4.94
CA GLY A 219 -10.99 5.97 -4.17
C GLY A 219 -9.63 5.89 -4.86
N LYS A 220 -9.12 4.68 -5.12
CA LYS A 220 -7.76 4.47 -5.65
C LYS A 220 -7.82 3.74 -6.98
N SER A 221 -7.28 4.35 -8.04
CA SER A 221 -7.28 3.76 -9.38
C SER A 221 -6.04 4.18 -10.16
N MET A 222 -5.59 3.32 -11.06
CA MET A 222 -4.66 3.61 -12.16
C MET A 222 -5.28 3.17 -13.50
N THR A 223 -6.60 2.98 -13.54
CA THR A 223 -7.33 2.71 -14.77
C THR A 223 -7.69 4.04 -15.40
N PHE A 224 -7.03 4.37 -16.51
CA PHE A 224 -7.26 5.62 -17.22
C PHE A 224 -7.01 5.47 -18.71
N ASN A 225 -7.59 6.39 -19.49
CA ASN A 225 -7.29 6.61 -20.89
C ASN A 225 -6.92 8.08 -21.11
N MET A 226 -5.87 8.34 -21.89
CA MET A 226 -5.55 9.68 -22.35
C MET A 226 -6.55 10.11 -23.41
N VAL A 227 -7.19 11.26 -23.21
CA VAL A 227 -8.26 11.79 -24.08
C VAL A 227 -7.89 13.12 -24.75
N GLY A 228 -6.78 13.73 -24.36
CA GLY A 228 -6.34 14.99 -24.94
C GLY A 228 -5.01 15.49 -24.39
N ILE A 229 -4.56 16.62 -24.93
CA ILE A 229 -3.33 17.34 -24.55
C ILE A 229 -3.68 18.83 -24.46
N THR A 230 -3.22 19.53 -23.41
CA THR A 230 -3.36 20.99 -23.29
C THR A 230 -2.37 21.73 -24.18
N PRO A 231 -2.53 23.04 -24.44
CA PRO A 231 -1.55 23.82 -25.19
C PRO A 231 -0.12 23.77 -24.61
N GLU A 232 0.02 23.57 -23.29
CA GLU A 232 1.30 23.43 -22.58
C GLU A 232 1.89 22.00 -22.63
N GLY A 233 1.24 21.08 -23.35
CA GLY A 233 1.67 19.69 -23.50
C GLY A 233 1.32 18.78 -22.32
N LYS A 234 0.42 19.18 -21.41
CA LYS A 234 -0.04 18.35 -20.30
C LYS A 234 -1.09 17.36 -20.79
N ARG A 235 -1.07 16.12 -20.31
CA ARG A 235 -2.06 15.11 -20.71
C ARG A 235 -3.37 15.30 -19.95
N ILE A 236 -4.48 15.05 -20.63
CA ILE A 236 -5.81 14.96 -20.04
C ILE A 236 -6.18 13.49 -19.96
N LEU A 237 -6.40 13.00 -18.74
CA LEU A 237 -6.65 11.59 -18.45
C LEU A 237 -8.09 11.42 -17.97
N ARG A 238 -8.84 10.54 -18.62
CA ARG A 238 -10.14 10.07 -18.16
C ARG A 238 -9.93 8.82 -17.30
N PHE A 239 -10.27 8.89 -16.02
CA PHE A 239 -10.16 7.80 -15.06
C PHE A 239 -11.46 7.03 -14.92
N ASP A 240 -11.30 5.71 -14.76
CA ASP A 240 -12.35 4.79 -14.36
C ASP A 240 -12.08 4.27 -12.94
N HIS A 241 -13.12 3.77 -12.28
CA HIS A 241 -13.00 3.20 -10.94
C HIS A 241 -12.28 1.84 -10.95
N ASP A 242 -11.74 1.43 -9.80
CA ASP A 242 -11.08 0.13 -9.64
C ASP A 242 -12.09 -1.01 -9.52
N SER A 243 -12.46 -1.67 -10.62
CA SER A 243 -13.45 -2.76 -10.62
C SER A 243 -13.04 -4.00 -9.79
N THR A 244 -11.81 -4.06 -9.25
CA THR A 244 -11.35 -5.17 -8.41
C THR A 244 -11.80 -5.08 -6.94
N ARG A 245 -12.63 -4.09 -6.58
CA ARG A 245 -13.11 -3.87 -5.19
C ARG A 245 -14.61 -3.64 -5.14
N ARG A 246 -15.21 -4.02 -4.00
CA ARG A 246 -16.56 -3.55 -3.66
C ARG A 246 -16.49 -2.05 -3.40
N HIS A 247 -17.36 -1.33 -4.08
CA HIS A 247 -17.49 0.11 -4.00
C HIS A 247 -18.81 0.48 -3.34
N SER A 248 -18.88 1.70 -2.81
CA SER A 248 -20.17 2.25 -2.38
C SER A 248 -21.06 2.44 -3.62
N PRO A 249 -22.38 2.21 -3.53
CA PRO A 249 -23.31 2.41 -4.65
C PRO A 249 -23.28 3.81 -5.27
N ILE A 250 -22.70 4.80 -4.57
CA ILE A 250 -22.50 6.15 -5.10
C ILE A 250 -21.60 6.17 -6.35
N ILE A 251 -20.73 5.18 -6.53
CA ILE A 251 -19.83 5.09 -7.69
C ILE A 251 -20.62 4.88 -9.00
N ASP A 252 -21.76 4.20 -8.96
CA ASP A 252 -22.61 4.02 -10.15
C ASP A 252 -23.29 5.32 -10.60
N ARG A 253 -23.35 6.31 -9.71
CA ARG A 253 -23.90 7.66 -9.98
C ARG A 253 -22.82 8.70 -10.27
N LEU A 254 -21.56 8.39 -9.96
CA LEU A 254 -20.43 9.26 -10.22
C LEU A 254 -20.08 9.18 -11.72
N GLY A 255 -20.13 10.32 -12.40
CA GLY A 255 -19.69 10.43 -13.80
C GLY A 255 -18.18 10.17 -13.97
N GLN A 256 -17.72 10.29 -15.21
CA GLN A 256 -16.31 10.12 -15.55
C GLN A 256 -15.44 11.20 -14.90
N ILE A 257 -14.31 10.82 -14.29
CA ILE A 257 -13.34 11.76 -13.73
C ILE A 257 -12.29 12.11 -14.77
N TYR A 258 -12.05 13.40 -14.96
CA TYR A 258 -10.99 13.91 -15.81
C TYR A 258 -9.92 14.59 -14.97
N ILE A 259 -8.66 14.24 -15.20
CA ILE A 259 -7.49 14.84 -14.54
C ILE A 259 -6.56 15.37 -15.61
N VAL A 260 -6.22 16.65 -15.50
CA VAL A 260 -5.09 17.23 -16.23
C VAL A 260 -3.82 16.97 -15.42
N GLU A 261 -2.82 16.35 -16.03
CA GLU A 261 -1.53 16.14 -15.36
C GLU A 261 -0.87 17.48 -15.03
N ASN A 262 -0.21 17.57 -13.88
CA ASN A 262 0.38 18.84 -13.44
C ASN A 262 1.61 19.23 -14.30
N LYS A 263 2.29 18.24 -14.90
CA LYS A 263 3.52 18.42 -15.68
C LYS A 263 3.42 17.70 -17.03
N SER A 264 3.90 18.32 -18.10
CA SER A 264 4.07 17.65 -19.40
C SER A 264 5.22 16.65 -19.36
N ILE A 265 5.17 15.61 -20.19
CA ILE A 265 6.25 14.62 -20.28
C ILE A 265 7.57 15.30 -20.66
N ALA A 266 7.56 16.26 -21.60
CA ALA A 266 8.77 16.98 -22.00
C ALA A 266 9.42 17.74 -20.83
N SER A 267 8.61 18.38 -19.98
CA SER A 267 9.11 19.06 -18.77
C SER A 267 9.67 18.06 -17.75
N TYR A 268 9.00 16.93 -17.57
CA TYR A 268 9.48 15.82 -16.73
C TYR A 268 10.82 15.25 -17.21
N LEU A 269 10.98 14.97 -18.51
CA LEU A 269 12.21 14.43 -19.08
C LEU A 269 13.38 15.42 -18.94
N ARG A 270 13.17 16.71 -19.18
CA ARG A 270 14.19 17.75 -18.93
C ARG A 270 14.62 17.79 -17.46
N GLN A 271 13.68 17.58 -16.54
CA GLN A 271 14.01 17.52 -15.11
C GLN A 271 14.86 16.29 -14.78
N LEU A 272 14.58 15.13 -15.36
CA LEU A 272 15.42 13.94 -15.22
C LEU A 272 16.83 14.18 -15.77
N GLN A 273 16.96 14.82 -16.93
CA GLN A 273 18.27 15.19 -17.50
C GLN A 273 19.07 16.11 -16.57
N ALA A 274 18.39 17.10 -15.98
CA ALA A 274 19.03 17.98 -14.99
C ALA A 274 19.47 17.23 -13.71
N MET A 275 18.91 16.05 -13.44
CA MET A 275 19.31 15.16 -12.36
C MET A 275 20.39 14.14 -12.77
N GLY A 276 20.86 14.19 -14.02
CA GLY A 276 21.92 13.33 -14.55
C GLY A 276 21.43 12.04 -15.23
N GLU A 277 20.13 11.86 -15.44
CA GLU A 277 19.59 10.73 -16.18
C GLU A 277 19.64 10.96 -17.70
N ASP A 278 19.80 9.89 -18.48
CA ASP A 278 19.62 9.96 -19.93
C ASP A 278 18.13 9.88 -20.29
N ALA A 279 17.57 10.92 -20.91
CA ALA A 279 16.16 10.95 -21.31
C ALA A 279 15.79 9.90 -22.36
N GLU A 280 16.75 9.46 -23.18
CA GLU A 280 16.49 8.45 -24.22
C GLU A 280 16.13 7.08 -23.62
N GLU A 281 16.67 6.76 -22.43
CA GLU A 281 16.28 5.54 -21.69
C GLU A 281 14.79 5.55 -21.28
N TYR A 282 14.16 6.72 -21.31
CA TYR A 282 12.74 6.89 -20.97
C TYR A 282 11.86 7.08 -22.20
N ALA A 283 12.41 7.07 -23.43
CA ALA A 283 11.68 7.46 -24.66
C ALA A 283 10.34 6.73 -24.86
N THR A 284 10.22 5.48 -24.40
CA THR A 284 8.96 4.72 -24.48
C THR A 284 7.83 5.31 -23.63
N ILE A 285 8.11 6.26 -22.72
CA ILE A 285 7.12 6.91 -21.85
C ILE A 285 5.94 7.52 -22.64
N TRP A 286 6.21 7.97 -23.87
CA TRP A 286 5.20 8.55 -24.76
C TRP A 286 4.13 7.54 -25.16
N ASN A 287 4.46 6.26 -25.23
CA ASN A 287 3.57 5.18 -25.69
C ASN A 287 2.55 4.73 -24.62
N TYR A 288 2.74 5.12 -23.36
CA TYR A 288 1.84 4.74 -22.28
C TYR A 288 0.70 5.75 -22.15
N THR A 289 -0.32 5.60 -23.00
CA THR A 289 -1.53 6.44 -23.05
C THR A 289 -2.69 5.89 -22.23
N GLU A 290 -2.57 4.67 -21.74
CA GLU A 290 -3.57 3.97 -20.94
C GLU A 290 -2.94 3.27 -19.73
N GLY A 291 -3.70 3.19 -18.65
CA GLY A 291 -3.35 2.47 -17.43
C GLY A 291 -4.43 1.44 -17.07
N LYS A 292 -4.03 0.38 -16.38
CA LYS A 292 -4.95 -0.58 -15.78
C LYS A 292 -4.55 -0.85 -14.34
N THR A 293 -5.49 -0.66 -13.42
CA THR A 293 -5.23 -0.91 -12.00
C THR A 293 -4.89 -2.39 -11.77
N GLU A 294 -3.79 -2.63 -11.07
CA GLU A 294 -3.33 -3.99 -10.74
C GLU A 294 -4.25 -4.68 -9.74
N SER A 295 -4.27 -6.02 -9.74
CA SER A 295 -4.99 -6.80 -8.73
C SER A 295 -4.38 -6.61 -7.34
N ARG A 296 -5.21 -6.79 -6.30
CA ARG A 296 -4.75 -6.77 -4.91
C ARG A 296 -3.95 -8.02 -4.58
N PHE A 297 -2.84 -7.84 -3.87
CA PHE A 297 -2.12 -8.94 -3.24
C PHE A 297 -2.99 -9.58 -2.14
N SER A 298 -3.06 -10.91 -2.14
CA SER A 298 -3.96 -11.73 -1.31
C SER A 298 -3.79 -11.48 0.20
N LEU A 299 -2.62 -11.04 0.65
CA LEU A 299 -2.35 -10.68 2.05
C LEU A 299 -3.33 -9.63 2.59
N TYR A 300 -3.82 -8.74 1.73
CA TYR A 300 -4.69 -7.64 2.11
C TYR A 300 -6.18 -7.97 2.01
N GLU A 301 -6.53 -9.20 1.67
CA GLU A 301 -7.90 -9.71 1.70
C GLU A 301 -8.28 -10.06 3.14
N TYR A 302 -9.55 -9.88 3.45
CA TYR A 302 -10.08 -10.22 4.77
C TYR A 302 -10.48 -11.69 4.75
N PRO A 303 -10.15 -12.47 5.79
CA PRO A 303 -10.64 -13.84 5.89
C PRO A 303 -12.17 -13.84 6.03
N ASP A 304 -12.82 -14.91 5.58
CA ASP A 304 -14.25 -15.05 5.76
C ASP A 304 -14.61 -15.23 7.24
N PHE A 305 -15.81 -14.81 7.62
CA PHE A 305 -16.34 -15.04 8.96
C PHE A 305 -16.89 -16.47 9.06
N PRO A 306 -16.77 -17.14 10.22
CA PRO A 306 -17.39 -18.45 10.45
C PRO A 306 -18.91 -18.36 10.67
N PHE A 307 -19.52 -17.22 10.37
CA PHE A 307 -20.93 -16.91 10.54
C PHE A 307 -21.41 -15.98 9.43
N GLN A 308 -22.71 -15.98 9.17
CA GLN A 308 -23.34 -15.06 8.22
C GLN A 308 -23.47 -13.66 8.82
N ILE A 309 -22.90 -12.67 8.15
CA ILE A 309 -23.06 -11.26 8.48
C ILE A 309 -24.34 -10.70 7.86
N THR A 310 -24.84 -9.62 8.45
CA THR A 310 -25.93 -8.84 7.87
C THR A 310 -25.51 -8.12 6.58
N ASP A 311 -26.44 -8.04 5.64
CA ASP A 311 -26.30 -7.22 4.43
C ASP A 311 -26.57 -5.73 4.70
N ARG A 312 -27.10 -5.38 5.88
CA ARG A 312 -27.40 -3.99 6.25
C ARG A 312 -26.11 -3.20 6.48
N MET A 313 -25.91 -2.15 5.69
CA MET A 313 -24.86 -1.16 5.96
C MET A 313 -25.35 -0.11 6.96
N SER A 314 -24.58 0.17 8.00
CA SER A 314 -24.88 1.25 8.94
C SER A 314 -24.36 2.60 8.41
N ASN A 315 -25.06 3.69 8.72
CA ASN A 315 -24.68 5.07 8.37
C ASN A 315 -24.61 5.37 6.86
N GLN A 316 -25.45 4.71 6.05
CA GLN A 316 -25.62 5.01 4.61
C GLN A 316 -26.99 5.60 4.26
N ASP A 317 -27.81 5.96 5.26
CA ASP A 317 -29.05 6.68 5.01
C ASP A 317 -28.71 8.08 4.46
N ILE A 318 -28.77 8.19 3.14
CA ILE A 318 -28.85 9.48 2.46
C ILE A 318 -30.18 10.05 2.92
N ALA A 319 -30.16 11.12 3.71
CA ALA A 319 -31.37 11.90 3.96
C ALA A 319 -31.99 12.21 2.60
N GLY A 320 -33.21 11.70 2.38
CA GLY A 320 -33.96 11.88 1.14
C GLY A 320 -34.21 13.35 0.83
#